data_AF-A0A3C2CZ96-F1
#
_entry.id   AF-A0A3C2CZ96-F1
#
_cell.length_a   1.000
_cell.length_b   1.000
_cell.length_c   1.000
_cell.angle_alpha   90.00
_cell.angle_beta   90.00
_cell.angle_gamma   90.00
#
_symmetry.space_group_name_H-M   'P 1'
#
loop_
_entity.id
_entity.type
_entity.pdbx_description
1 polymer ?
#
loop_
_entity_poly.entity_id
_entity_poly.type
_entity_poly.pdbx_seq_one_letter_code
_entity_poly.pdbx_strand_id
1 'polypeptide(L)' 'ARSLVIADKLLKDSDYLKLKANRYASYDSGKGKEYEAGRLNLVDLYNVAKEVGEPKQISGKQEMLEQLINCYI' A
#
# COMPACT_ATOMS: atom_id res chain seq x y z
N ALA A 1 -17.72 -2.36 -23.42
CA ALA A 1 -17.59 -3.76 -22.96
C ALA A 1 -16.14 -4.17 -22.69
N ARG A 2 -15.17 -3.90 -23.60
CA ARG A 2 -13.76 -4.35 -23.48
C ARG A 2 -13.06 -3.92 -22.18
N SER A 3 -13.18 -2.66 -21.76
CA SER A 3 -12.51 -2.16 -20.55
C SER A 3 -12.98 -2.81 -19.25
N LEU A 4 -14.25 -3.24 -19.17
CA LEU A 4 -14.78 -3.96 -18.01
C LEU A 4 -14.11 -5.33 -17.86
N VAL A 5 -13.93 -6.06 -18.97
CA VAL A 5 -13.26 -7.37 -18.98
C VAL A 5 -11.78 -7.23 -18.63
N ILE A 6 -11.12 -6.19 -19.14
CA ILE A 6 -9.72 -5.88 -18.81
C ILE A 6 -9.57 -5.60 -17.31
N ALA A 7 -10.45 -4.77 -16.73
CA ALA A 7 -10.44 -4.46 -15.30
C ALA A 7 -10.67 -5.72 -14.44
N ASP A 8 -11.60 -6.59 -14.82
CA ASP A 8 -11.85 -7.85 -14.11
C ASP A 8 -10.61 -8.76 -14.12
N LYS A 9 -9.98 -8.92 -15.29
CA LYS A 9 -8.72 -9.68 -15.42
C LYS A 9 -7.58 -9.06 -14.64
N LEU A 10 -7.42 -7.74 -14.65
CA LEU A 10 -6.39 -7.06 -13.87
C LEU A 10 -6.57 -7.34 -12.37
N LEU A 11 -7.81 -7.32 -11.87
CA LEU A 11 -8.06 -7.55 -10.45
C LEU A 11 -7.88 -9.02 -10.03
N LYS A 12 -8.19 -9.97 -10.92
CA LYS A 12 -8.15 -11.41 -10.62
C LYS A 12 -6.81 -12.07 -10.93
N ASP A 13 -6.21 -11.71 -12.06
CA ASP A 13 -5.09 -12.45 -12.66
C ASP A 13 -3.75 -11.72 -12.49
N SER A 14 -3.75 -10.50 -11.95
CA SER A 14 -2.53 -9.71 -11.73
C SER A 14 -2.15 -9.58 -10.25
N ASP A 15 -0.92 -9.15 -10.00
CA ASP A 15 -0.45 -8.85 -8.65
C ASP A 15 -0.89 -7.46 -8.14
N TYR A 16 -1.73 -6.72 -8.88
CA TYR A 16 -2.13 -5.35 -8.52
C TYR A 16 -2.65 -5.25 -7.07
N LEU A 17 -3.56 -6.15 -6.66
CA LEU A 17 -4.11 -6.13 -5.30
C LEU A 17 -3.06 -6.46 -4.24
N LYS A 18 -2.13 -7.39 -4.53
CA LYS A 18 -1.02 -7.72 -3.63
C LYS A 18 -0.08 -6.53 -3.47
N LEU A 19 0.27 -5.86 -4.57
CA LEU A 19 1.12 -4.67 -4.57
C LEU A 19 0.50 -3.55 -3.73
N LYS A 20 -0.81 -3.33 -3.88
CA LYS A 20 -1.55 -2.37 -3.06
C LYS A 20 -1.52 -2.74 -1.57
N ALA A 21 -1.83 -3.99 -1.23
CA ALA A 21 -1.81 -4.45 0.17
C ALA A 21 -0.41 -4.30 0.78
N ASN A 22 0.63 -4.75 0.08
CA ASN A 22 2.02 -4.64 0.53
C ASN A 22 2.45 -3.18 0.78
N ARG A 23 1.96 -2.22 -0.02
CA ARG A 23 2.29 -0.79 0.15
C ARG A 23 1.78 -0.20 1.46
N TYR A 24 0.67 -0.71 1.98
CA TYR A 24 -0.01 -0.22 3.19
C TYR A 24 0.05 -1.21 4.37
N ALA A 25 0.78 -2.32 4.24
CA ALA A 25 0.89 -3.36 5.26
C ALA A 25 1.39 -2.87 6.63
N SER A 26 2.04 -1.69 6.70
CA SER A 26 2.43 -1.07 7.97
C SER A 26 1.25 -0.69 8.85
N TYR A 27 0.07 -0.45 8.27
CA TYR A 27 -1.15 -0.11 9.01
C TYR A 27 -1.85 -1.34 9.58
N ASP A 28 -1.58 -2.54 9.05
CA ASP A 28 -2.25 -3.77 9.50
C ASP A 28 -1.61 -4.39 10.76
N SER A 29 -0.47 -3.87 11.22
CA SER A 29 0.31 -4.46 12.31
C SER A 29 0.91 -3.43 13.28
N GLY A 30 1.24 -3.89 14.49
CA GLY A 30 1.92 -3.10 15.53
C GLY A 30 1.30 -1.72 15.77
N LYS A 31 2.15 -0.69 15.83
CA LYS A 31 1.75 0.71 16.04
C LYS A 31 0.91 1.29 14.91
N GLY A 32 1.05 0.79 13.68
CA GLY A 32 0.21 1.24 12.57
C GLY A 32 -1.25 0.81 12.74
N LYS A 33 -1.48 -0.37 13.31
CA LYS A 33 -2.85 -0.83 13.64
C LYS A 33 -3.46 -0.03 14.79
N GLU A 34 -2.67 0.30 15.80
CA GLU A 34 -3.11 1.18 16.89
C GLU A 34 -3.47 2.58 16.38
N TYR A 35 -2.70 3.09 15.40
CA TYR A 35 -2.98 4.34 14.72
C TYR A 35 -4.29 4.30 13.93
N GLU A 36 -4.49 3.27 13.09
CA GLU A 36 -5.72 3.10 12.30
C GLU A 36 -6.96 2.98 13.21
N ALA A 37 -6.82 2.31 14.35
CA ALA A 37 -7.88 2.19 15.35
C ALA A 37 -8.12 3.45 16.19
N GLY A 38 -7.42 4.56 15.92
CA GLY A 38 -7.58 5.84 16.63
C GLY A 38 -7.11 5.82 18.09
N ARG A 39 -6.21 4.91 18.46
CA ARG A 39 -5.77 4.70 19.85
C ARG A 39 -4.54 5.52 20.24
N LEU A 40 -3.87 6.14 19.27
CA LEU A 40 -2.65 6.92 19.50
C LEU A 40 -2.98 8.41 19.52
N ASN A 41 -2.40 9.13 20.48
CA ASN A 41 -2.39 10.58 20.49
C ASN A 41 -1.08 11.13 19.87
N LEU A 42 -0.96 12.47 19.78
CA LEU A 42 0.23 13.10 19.18
C LEU A 42 1.54 12.80 19.92
N VAL A 43 1.49 12.62 21.25
CA VAL A 43 2.68 12.28 22.06
C VAL A 43 3.12 10.85 21.77
N ASP A 44 2.18 9.93 21.61
CA ASP A 44 2.48 8.53 21.24
C ASP A 44 3.14 8.47 19.86
N LEU A 45 2.61 9.22 18.89
CA LEU A 45 3.18 9.30 17.54
C LEU A 45 4.60 9.86 17.54
N TYR A 46 4.87 10.88 18.36
CA TYR A 46 6.22 11.42 18.53
C TYR A 46 7.19 10.35 19.09
N ASN A 47 6.77 9.59 20.11
CA ASN A 47 7.59 8.53 20.68
C ASN A 47 7.89 7.41 19.67
N VAL A 48 6.89 7.02 18.87
CA VAL A 48 7.06 6.05 17.78
C VAL A 48 8.05 6.57 16.75
N ALA A 49 7.94 7.82 16.31
CA ALA A 49 8.87 8.42 15.35
C ALA A 49 10.31 8.47 15.89
N LYS A 50 10.48 8.78 17.18
CA LYS A 50 11.79 8.81 17.84
C LYS A 50 12.43 7.42 17.93
N GLU A 51 11.64 6.37 18.19
CA GLU A 51 12.12 4.99 18.29
C GLU A 51 12.48 4.39 16.92
N VAL A 52 11.63 4.62 15.91
CA VAL A 52 11.81 4.07 14.56
C VAL A 52 12.89 4.83 13.78
N GLY A 53 13.05 6.13 14.03
CA GLY A 53 13.96 6.99 13.28
C GLY A 53 13.46 7.28 11.86
N GLU A 54 14.39 7.47 10.92
CA GLU A 54 14.05 7.80 9.54
C GLU A 54 13.31 6.64 8.84
N PRO A 55 12.10 6.89 8.28
CA PRO A 55 11.34 5.86 7.60
C PRO A 55 12.06 5.40 6.34
N LYS A 56 12.04 4.08 6.09
CA LYS A 56 12.58 3.51 4.86
C LYS A 56 11.84 4.09 3.64
N GLN A 57 12.59 4.74 2.77
CA GLN A 57 12.10 5.19 1.48
C GLN A 57 11.88 3.97 0.58
N ILE A 58 10.64 3.76 0.16
CA ILE A 58 10.27 2.70 -0.79
C ILE A 58 9.79 3.31 -2.10
N SER A 59 10.20 2.73 -3.22
CA SER A 59 9.77 3.18 -4.55
C SER A 59 8.25 3.02 -4.72
N GLY A 60 7.59 4.01 -5.31
CA GLY A 60 6.18 3.95 -5.68
C GLY A 60 5.85 3.01 -6.84
N LYS A 61 6.87 2.53 -7.56
CA LYS A 61 6.75 1.59 -8.69
C LYS A 61 5.75 2.07 -9.77
N GLN A 62 5.69 3.38 -10.03
CA GLN A 62 4.72 3.96 -10.95
C GLN A 62 4.84 3.37 -12.37
N GLU A 63 6.04 3.36 -12.93
CA GLU A 63 6.31 2.88 -14.28
C GLU A 63 6.00 1.38 -14.42
N MET A 64 6.26 0.61 -13.36
CA MET A 64 5.91 -0.81 -13.29
C MET A 64 4.38 -1.00 -13.28
N LEU A 65 3.64 -0.16 -12.56
CA LEU A 65 2.17 -0.20 -12.53
C LEU A 65 1.57 0.21 -13.87
N GLU A 66 2.12 1.23 -14.52
CA GLU A 66 1.73 1.63 -15.88
C GLU A 66 1.95 0.47 -16.86
N GLN A 67 3.11 -0.18 -16.79
CA GLN A 67 3.39 -1.33 -17.64
C GLN A 67 2.50 -2.54 -17.33
N LEU A 68 2.20 -2.78 -16.05
CA LEU A 68 1.26 -3.82 -15.63
C LEU A 68 -0.10 -3.62 -16.29
N ILE A 69 -0.63 -2.39 -16.31
CA ILE A 69 -1.91 -2.08 -16.95
C ILE A 69 -1.81 -2.31 -18.46
N ASN A 70 -0.72 -1.85 -19.11
CA ASN A 70 -0.50 -2.03 -20.55
C ASN A 70 -0.49 -3.50 -20.98
N CYS A 71 -0.01 -4.43 -20.15
CA CYS A 71 -0.03 -5.87 -20.46
C CYS A 71 -1.45 -6.47 -20.56
N TYR A 72 -2.47 -5.78 -20.05
CA TYR A 72 -3.87 -6.25 -20.08
C TYR A 72 -4.73 -5.50 -21.11
N ILE A 73 -4.20 -4.42 -21.72
CA ILE A 73 -4.87 -3.62 -22.77
C ILE A 73 -4.76 -4.31 -24.13
#